data_AF-A0A3R6I186-F1
#
_entry.id   AF-A0A3R6I186-F1
#
_cell.length_a   1.000
_cell.length_b   1.000
_cell.length_c   1.000
_cell.angle_alpha   90.00
_cell.angle_beta   90.00
_cell.angle_gamma   90.00
#
_symmetry.space_group_name_H-M   'P 1'
#
loop_
_entity.id
_entity.type
_entity.pdbx_description
1 polymer ?
#
loop_
_entity_poly.entity_id
_entity_poly.type
_entity_poly.pdbx_seq_one_letter_code
_entity_poly.pdbx_strand_id
1 'polypeptide(L)' 'MSEKRCYTVQELQEILGVSRPTIYNLLKKKEFRWIQLDGGKYRISKKSFDDWLDNLEQ' A
#
# COMPACT_ATOMS: atom_id res chain seq x y z
N MET A 1 2.42 -14.33 16.98
CA MET A 1 3.02 -14.24 15.63
C MET A 1 3.15 -12.77 15.29
N SER A 2 4.34 -12.28 14.90
CA SER A 2 4.52 -10.85 14.61
C SER A 2 3.77 -10.48 13.33
N GLU A 3 2.59 -9.89 13.46
CA GLU A 3 1.84 -9.36 12.33
C GLU A 3 2.70 -8.35 11.56
N LYS A 4 2.86 -8.59 10.25
CA LYS A 4 3.51 -7.62 9.36
C LYS A 4 2.68 -6.34 9.37
N ARG A 5 3.23 -5.27 9.97
CA ARG A 5 2.57 -3.97 10.10
C ARG A 5 2.56 -3.15 8.80
N CYS A 6 3.30 -3.60 7.77
CA CYS A 6 3.46 -2.88 6.53
C CYS A 6 3.46 -3.81 5.31
N TYR A 7 2.82 -3.36 4.23
CA TYR A 7 2.87 -3.96 2.91
C TYR A 7 3.98 -3.36 2.05
N THR A 8 4.36 -4.09 1.01
CA THR A 8 5.22 -3.65 -0.10
C THR A 8 4.38 -3.35 -1.33
N VAL A 9 4.97 -2.72 -2.35
CA VAL A 9 4.33 -2.49 -3.65
C VAL A 9 3.86 -3.79 -4.30
N GLN A 10 4.62 -4.88 -4.13
CA GLN A 10 4.26 -6.18 -4.68
C GLN A 10 3.03 -6.75 -3.98
N GLU A 11 2.98 -6.70 -2.64
CA GLU A 11 1.81 -7.13 -1.87
C GLU A 11 0.56 -6.31 -2.27
N LEU A 12 0.69 -4.98 -2.46
CA LEU A 12 -0.41 -4.16 -2.95
C LEU A 12 -0.90 -4.58 -4.34
N GLN A 13 0.00 -4.95 -5.25
CA GLN A 13 -0.36 -5.46 -6.57
C GLN A 13 -1.12 -6.80 -6.45
N GLU A 14 -0.70 -7.69 -5.55
CA GLU A 14 -1.38 -8.98 -5.34
C GLU A 14 -2.77 -8.79 -4.70
N ILE A 15 -2.90 -7.86 -3.75
CA ILE A 15 -4.17 -7.57 -3.06
C ILE A 15 -5.17 -6.89 -4.00
N LEU A 16 -4.73 -5.87 -4.74
CA LEU A 16 -5.62 -5.08 -5.61
C LEU A 16 -5.77 -5.68 -7.01
N GLY A 17 -4.92 -6.63 -7.40
CA GLY A 17 -4.91 -7.20 -8.75
C GLY A 17 -4.53 -6.20 -9.85
N VAL A 18 -3.82 -5.11 -9.52
CA VAL A 18 -3.46 -4.03 -10.46
C VAL A 18 -1.97 -4.00 -10.75
N SER A 19 -1.59 -3.44 -11.90
CA SER A 19 -0.18 -3.31 -12.29
C SER A 19 0.61 -2.34 -11.39
N ARG A 20 1.92 -2.59 -11.25
CA ARG A 20 2.89 -1.69 -10.58
C ARG A 20 2.70 -0.18 -10.87
N PRO A 21 2.56 0.29 -12.13
CA PRO A 21 2.35 1.72 -12.40
C PRO A 21 1.09 2.28 -11.73
N THR A 22 0.01 1.50 -11.66
CA THR A 22 -1.23 1.87 -10.96
C THR A 22 -0.96 2.06 -9.47
N ILE A 23 -0.18 1.16 -8.84
CA ILE A 23 0.23 1.31 -7.45
C ILE A 23 1.05 2.59 -7.23
N TYR A 24 2.00 2.91 -8.11
CA TYR A 24 2.77 4.15 -7.99
C TYR A 24 1.89 5.40 -8.12
N ASN A 25 0.89 5.38 -9.01
CA ASN A 25 -0.11 6.46 -9.07
C ASN A 25 -0.94 6.54 -7.80
N LEU A 26 -1.31 5.41 -7.20
CA LEU A 26 -2.02 5.33 -5.94
C LEU A 26 -1.21 5.95 -4.79
N LEU A 27 0.08 5.62 -4.70
CA LEU A 27 1.00 6.20 -3.71
C LEU A 27 1.11 7.71 -3.86
N LYS A 28 1.10 8.23 -5.10
CA LYS A 28 1.10 9.68 -5.37
C LYS A 28 -0.18 10.38 -4.92
N LYS A 29 -1.33 9.70 -4.91
CA LYS A 29 -2.60 10.24 -4.38
C LYS A 29 -2.58 10.48 -2.87
N LYS A 30 -1.66 9.83 -2.13
CA LYS A 30 -1.51 9.94 -0.67
C LYS A 30 -2.79 9.61 0.13
N GLU A 31 -3.63 8.72 -0.41
CA GLU A 31 -4.89 8.33 0.24
C GLU A 31 -4.66 7.44 1.47
N PHE A 32 -3.50 6.80 1.55
CA PHE A 32 -3.06 6.04 2.71
C PHE A 32 -1.60 6.34 3.05
N ARG A 33 -1.23 6.03 4.29
CA ARG A 33 0.11 6.28 4.81
C ARG A 33 1.12 5.29 4.25
N TRP A 34 2.16 5.81 3.63
CA TRP A 34 3.34 5.05 3.21
C TRP A 34 4.62 5.78 3.63
N ILE A 35 5.71 5.02 3.74
CA ILE A 35 7.05 5.53 3.97
C ILE A 35 7.99 4.98 2.91
N GLN A 36 8.92 5.80 2.46
CA GLN A 36 10.03 5.35 1.64
C GLN A 36 11.19 5.00 2.56
N LEU A 37 11.69 3.77 2.46
CA LEU A 37 12.90 3.32 3.11
C LEU A 37 14.12 3.65 2.25
N ASP A 38 15.28 3.59 2.89
CA ASP A 38 16.56 3.67 2.22
C ASP A 38 16.67 2.63 1.09
N GLY A 39 17.30 3.02 -0.02
CA GLY A 39 17.38 2.19 -1.24
C GLY A 39 16.10 2.14 -2.08
N GLY A 40 15.19 3.11 -1.93
CA GLY A 40 14.04 3.29 -2.83
C GLY A 40 12.90 2.28 -2.62
N LYS A 41 12.90 1.57 -1.50
CA LYS A 41 11.84 0.59 -1.15
C LYS A 41 10.67 1.32 -0.49
N TYR A 42 9.45 0.95 -0.84
CA TYR A 42 8.24 1.52 -0.23
C TYR A 42 7.66 0.56 0.81
N ARG A 43 7.21 1.12 1.94
CA ARG A 43 6.43 0.42 2.96
C ARG A 43 5.12 1.15 3.19
N ILE A 44 4.04 0.45 2.93
CA ILE A 44 2.68 0.95 3.07
C ILE A 44 2.16 0.48 4.42
N SER A 45 1.63 1.38 5.24
CA SER A 45 1.06 0.99 6.54
C SER A 45 -0.17 0.13 6.30
N LYS A 46 -0.18 -1.11 6.81
CA LYS A 46 -1.30 -2.05 6.63
C LYS A 46 -2.61 -1.45 7.11
N LYS A 47 -2.61 -0.87 8.31
CA LYS A 47 -3.80 -0.26 8.92
C LYS A 47 -4.39 0.86 8.04
N SER A 48 -3.55 1.76 7.53
CA SER A 48 -4.04 2.88 6.72
C SER A 48 -4.50 2.45 5.34
N PHE A 49 -3.91 1.39 4.78
CA PHE A 49 -4.32 0.83 3.49
C PHE A 49 -5.64 0.06 3.60
N ASP A 50 -5.81 -0.73 4.66
CA ASP A 50 -7.01 -1.51 4.94
C ASP A 50 -8.23 -0.60 5.15
N ASP A 51 -8.06 0.47 5.94
CA ASP A 51 -9.07 1.51 6.14
C ASP A 51 -9.46 2.18 4.82
N TRP A 52 -8.48 2.51 3.97
CA TRP A 52 -8.75 3.06 2.65
C TRP A 52 -9.46 2.06 1.72
N LEU A 53 -9.14 0.76 1.81
CA LEU A 53 -9.79 -0.27 1.02
C LEU A 53 -11.26 -0.46 1.43
N ASP A 54 -11.55 -0.47 2.73
CA ASP A 54 -12.91 -0.54 3.27
C ASP A 54 -13.76 0.66 2.79
N ASN A 55 -13.18 1.86 2.74
CA ASN A 55 -13.84 3.05 2.22
C ASN A 55 -14.09 2.99 0.68
N LEU A 56 -13.37 2.17 -0.08
CA LEU A 56 -13.59 2.01 -1.53
C LEU A 56 -14.75 1.07 -1.86
N GLU A 57 -15.09 0.12 -0.99
CA GLU A 57 -16.16 -0.87 -1.20
C GLU A 57 -17.56 -0.36 -0.79
N GLN A 58 -17.67 0.89 -0.32
CA GLN A 58 -18.91 1.55 0.08
C GLN A 58 -19.65 2.25 -1.07
#